data_AF-A0A316MJK8-F1
#
_entry.id   AF-A0A316MJK8-F1
#
_cell.length_a   1.000
_cell.length_b   1.000
_cell.length_c   1.000
_cell.angle_alpha   90.00
_cell.angle_beta   90.00
_cell.angle_gamma   90.00
#
_symmetry.space_group_name_H-M   'P 1'
#
loop_
_entity.id
_entity.type
_entity.pdbx_description
1 polymer ?
#
loop_
_entity_poly.entity_id
_entity_poly.type
_entity_poly.pdbx_seq_one_letter_code
_entity_poly.pdbx_strand_id
1 'polypeptide(L)'
;MGDDERRSLWFEVKGKKWEWYRLSVSTYNDCHYLYITGDIHDRYVFSDKEDCNSSRCFYEDELIEIFSKIEKYVVGLVDNILSDPEQYNSYVEKYLSYYRREGLIKRSILNSLIPDNSYEGIDLQKVIRIYETLPEPTQFSEMTLRRYMRYWRIAYEAVYGEQSGDDIEVFRHSSKGFGIKEYNLDSEDDFKRWKVDVMPFHGYDVVYARVHLSPVNNNGYWHFYVSTNSYWNLDDCLKAVVGLSDAGISVELGEVSHILGILKETDYVEITTYAYRYMQGDDIGSQMKLPYSDEIGKDVIKKIIANTKWNRIERVSPLV
;
A
#
# COMPACT_ATOMS: atom_id res chain seq x y z
N MET A 1 38.41 -1.14 22.51
CA MET A 1 37.29 -1.18 21.56
C MET A 1 36.16 -1.90 22.28
N GLY A 2 35.36 -1.12 23.02
CA GLY A 2 34.40 -1.63 23.98
C GLY A 2 33.14 -2.15 23.29
N ASP A 3 32.49 -3.11 23.94
CA ASP A 3 31.11 -3.52 23.64
C ASP A 3 30.24 -2.27 23.49
N ASP A 4 29.68 -2.10 22.29
CA ASP A 4 28.73 -1.05 22.02
C ASP A 4 27.42 -1.40 22.74
N GLU A 5 27.16 -0.74 23.87
CA GLU A 5 25.92 -0.84 24.66
C GLU A 5 24.65 -0.62 23.80
N ARG A 6 24.82 -0.07 22.58
CA ARG A 6 23.75 0.24 21.64
C ARG A 6 23.39 -0.88 20.67
N ARG A 7 24.03 -2.06 20.72
CA ARG A 7 23.55 -3.24 19.98
C ARG A 7 22.07 -3.55 20.26
N SER A 8 21.58 -3.20 21.44
CA SER A 8 20.18 -3.31 21.86
C SER A 8 19.19 -2.48 21.03
N LEU A 9 19.62 -1.41 20.35
CA LEU A 9 18.77 -0.60 19.45
C LEU A 9 18.55 -1.27 18.08
N TRP A 10 19.24 -2.38 17.81
CA TRP A 10 19.27 -3.05 16.51
C TRP A 10 18.82 -4.52 16.55
N PHE A 11 18.46 -5.05 17.72
CA PHE A 11 17.82 -6.37 17.88
C PHE A 11 16.42 -6.24 18.47
N GLU A 12 15.47 -7.03 17.96
CA GLU A 12 14.19 -7.24 18.60
C GLU A 12 14.40 -8.12 19.85
N VAL A 13 14.30 -7.53 21.04
CA VAL A 13 14.42 -8.28 22.31
C VAL A 13 13.04 -8.69 22.78
N LYS A 14 12.67 -9.96 22.57
CA LYS A 14 11.45 -10.54 23.18
C LYS A 14 11.62 -10.65 24.70
N GLY A 15 10.68 -10.12 25.47
CA GLY A 15 10.49 -10.49 26.89
C GLY A 15 10.56 -9.36 27.93
N LYS A 16 10.80 -8.11 27.55
CA LYS A 16 10.43 -6.95 28.38
C LYS A 16 9.23 -6.28 27.73
N LYS A 17 8.21 -5.88 28.50
CA LYS A 17 7.07 -5.14 27.96
C LYS A 17 7.60 -3.79 27.47
N TRP A 18 7.85 -3.70 26.17
CA TRP A 18 8.28 -2.47 25.53
C TRP A 18 7.05 -1.56 25.44
N GLU A 19 7.05 -0.47 26.20
CA GLU A 19 6.08 0.61 26.00
C GLU A 19 6.64 1.51 24.90
N TRP A 20 5.98 1.47 23.75
CA TRP A 20 6.40 2.20 22.56
C TRP A 20 5.77 3.58 22.60
N TYR A 21 6.60 4.60 22.78
CA TYR A 21 6.18 5.98 22.67
C TYR A 21 6.55 6.53 21.30
N ARG A 22 5.59 7.13 20.61
CA ARG A 22 5.82 7.90 19.39
C ARG A 22 6.19 9.32 19.78
N LEU A 23 7.40 9.74 19.41
CA LEU A 23 7.79 11.15 19.38
C LEU A 23 7.32 11.78 18.07
N SER A 24 6.72 12.95 18.14
CA SER A 24 6.35 13.73 16.96
C SER A 24 6.47 15.21 17.27
N VAL A 25 6.88 15.99 16.26
CA VAL A 25 7.01 17.44 16.39
C VAL A 25 6.02 18.14 15.46
N SER A 26 5.47 19.28 15.88
CA SER A 26 4.66 20.13 15.01
C SER A 26 4.90 21.61 15.29
N THR A 27 4.54 22.45 14.32
CA THR A 27 4.59 23.90 14.45
C THR A 27 3.22 24.51 14.17
N TYR A 28 2.75 25.41 15.02
CA TYR A 28 1.48 26.13 14.84
C TYR A 28 1.51 27.47 15.58
N ASN A 29 1.10 28.56 14.93
CA ASN A 29 1.11 29.93 15.48
C ASN A 29 2.44 30.32 16.16
N ASP A 30 3.56 30.04 15.49
CA ASP A 30 4.92 30.27 16.01
C ASP A 30 5.24 29.52 17.32
N CYS A 31 4.48 28.48 17.68
CA CYS A 31 4.80 27.57 18.77
C CYS A 31 5.33 26.24 18.21
N HIS A 32 6.37 25.70 18.84
CA HIS A 32 6.90 24.36 18.61
C HIS A 32 6.32 23.39 19.64
N TYR A 33 5.77 22.27 19.15
CA TYR A 33 5.19 21.23 19.99
C TYR A 33 5.99 19.94 19.87
N LEU A 34 6.30 19.31 21.00
CA LEU A 34 6.77 17.93 21.07
C LEU A 34 5.66 17.08 21.68
N TYR A 35 5.23 16.07 20.93
CA TYR A 35 4.26 15.06 21.36
C TYR A 35 5.00 13.79 21.73
N ILE A 36 4.72 13.26 22.92
CA ILE A 36 5.09 11.91 23.32
C ILE A 36 3.78 11.15 23.52
N THR A 37 3.48 10.24 22.61
CA THR A 37 2.21 9.50 22.61
C THR A 37 2.47 8.01 22.82
N GLY A 38 1.92 7.47 23.91
CA GLY A 38 1.87 6.05 24.20
C GLY A 38 0.56 5.44 23.69
N ASP A 39 -0.06 4.56 24.49
CA ASP A 39 -1.38 3.99 24.19
C ASP A 39 -2.50 5.06 24.21
N ILE A 40 -3.73 4.65 23.86
CA ILE A 40 -4.94 5.49 23.67
C ILE A 40 -5.18 6.63 24.68
N HIS A 41 -4.63 6.54 25.89
CA HIS A 41 -4.79 7.54 26.97
C HIS A 41 -3.51 8.22 27.43
N ASP A 42 -2.32 7.82 26.95
CA ASP A 42 -1.04 8.44 27.31
C ASP A 42 -0.59 9.42 26.22
N ARG A 43 -0.81 10.70 26.47
CA ARG A 43 -0.36 11.78 25.56
C ARG A 43 0.24 12.91 26.37
N TYR A 44 1.52 13.15 26.15
CA TYR A 44 2.24 14.30 26.69
C TYR A 44 2.51 15.27 25.55
N VAL A 45 2.22 16.54 25.79
CA VAL A 45 2.45 17.63 24.83
C VAL A 45 3.28 18.68 25.54
N PHE A 46 4.45 18.97 24.98
CA PHE A 46 5.32 20.04 25.40
C PHE A 46 5.20 21.15 24.36
N SER A 47 4.99 22.39 24.80
CA SER A 47 5.07 23.58 23.95
C SER A 47 6.18 24.50 24.46
N ASP A 48 6.87 25.16 23.54
CA ASP A 48 7.91 26.15 23.83
C ASP A 48 7.36 27.53 24.23
N LYS A 49 6.04 27.72 24.12
CA LYS A 49 5.28 28.91 24.55
C LYS A 49 4.15 28.52 25.49
N GLU A 50 3.80 29.42 26.41
CA GLU A 50 2.62 29.28 27.27
C GLU A 50 1.35 29.28 26.41
N ASP A 51 0.71 28.12 26.24
CA ASP A 51 -0.60 28.04 25.59
C ASP A 51 -1.69 27.54 26.56
N CYS A 52 -2.85 28.19 26.42
CA CYS A 52 -4.00 28.26 27.32
C CYS A 52 -4.78 26.95 27.57
N ASN A 53 -4.35 25.82 26.99
CA ASN A 53 -4.98 24.51 27.18
C ASN A 53 -4.11 23.48 27.89
N SER A 54 -2.88 23.83 28.28
CA SER A 54 -2.01 22.98 29.08
C SER A 54 -2.10 23.38 30.55
N SER A 55 -3.10 22.86 31.27
CA SER A 55 -3.25 23.09 32.72
C SER A 55 -2.12 22.49 33.58
N ARG A 56 -1.08 21.92 32.94
CA ARG A 56 0.19 21.53 33.53
C ARG A 56 1.31 21.68 32.50
N CYS A 57 1.76 22.90 32.24
CA CYS A 57 3.15 23.08 31.80
C CYS A 57 4.03 22.54 32.92
N PHE A 58 4.57 21.33 32.76
CA PHE A 58 5.60 20.82 33.65
C PHE A 58 6.89 21.58 33.36
N TYR A 59 7.02 22.76 33.98
CA TYR A 59 8.33 23.34 34.30
C TYR A 59 8.90 22.61 35.51
N GLU A 60 8.99 21.29 35.44
CA GLU A 60 9.80 20.57 36.42
C GLU A 60 11.25 20.70 35.93
N ASP A 61 12.05 21.45 36.69
CA ASP A 61 13.50 21.58 36.49
C ASP A 61 14.18 20.21 36.25
N GLU A 62 13.60 19.14 36.79
CA GLU A 62 14.01 17.74 36.60
C GLU A 62 13.91 17.26 35.14
N LEU A 63 12.89 17.67 34.37
CA LEU A 63 12.76 17.31 32.94
C LEU A 63 13.71 18.13 32.06
N ILE A 64 13.96 19.39 32.41
CA ILE A 64 14.95 20.24 31.71
C ILE A 64 16.32 19.58 31.76
N GLU A 65 16.71 19.04 32.92
CA GLU A 65 17.98 18.33 33.06
C GLU A 65 18.04 17.07 32.18
N ILE A 66 16.94 16.29 32.11
CA ILE A 66 16.85 15.09 31.27
C ILE A 66 16.94 15.45 29.78
N PHE A 67 16.14 16.41 29.31
CA PHE A 67 16.19 16.83 27.91
C PHE A 67 17.53 17.46 27.54
N SER A 68 18.14 18.25 28.43
CA SER A 68 19.49 18.78 28.22
C SER A 68 20.54 17.68 28.09
N LYS A 69 20.42 16.58 28.85
CA LYS A 69 21.31 15.42 28.73
C LYS A 69 21.10 14.70 27.40
N ILE A 70 19.85 14.52 26.97
CA ILE A 70 19.51 13.92 25.66
C ILE A 70 20.04 14.79 24.53
N GLU A 71 19.81 16.11 24.57
CA GLU A 71 20.31 17.05 23.57
C GLU A 71 21.83 17.01 23.48
N LYS A 72 22.54 17.18 24.61
CA LYS A 72 24.02 17.10 24.63
C LYS A 72 24.54 15.79 24.07
N TYR A 73 23.85 14.69 24.36
CA TYR A 73 24.20 13.39 23.83
C TYR A 73 23.98 13.31 22.31
N VAL A 74 22.82 13.74 21.81
CA VAL A 74 22.51 13.75 20.37
C VAL A 74 23.46 14.67 19.61
N VAL A 75 23.69 15.89 20.11
CA VAL A 75 24.67 16.85 19.56
C VAL A 75 26.05 16.21 19.53
N GLY A 76 26.52 15.62 20.64
CA GLY A 76 27.79 14.94 20.68
C GLY A 76 27.89 13.76 19.70
N LEU A 77 26.80 13.05 19.43
CA LEU A 77 26.78 12.02 18.39
C LEU A 77 26.90 12.61 16.99
N VAL A 78 26.16 13.67 16.70
CA VAL A 78 26.24 14.36 15.41
C VAL A 78 27.64 14.93 15.20
N ASP A 79 28.22 15.61 16.19
CA ASP A 79 29.58 16.15 16.13
C ASP A 79 30.62 15.05 15.87
N ASN A 80 30.48 13.90 16.54
CA ASN A 80 31.37 12.75 16.29
C ASN A 80 31.23 12.24 14.85
N ILE A 81 30.00 12.11 14.34
CA ILE A 81 29.75 11.71 12.94
C ILE A 81 30.35 12.73 11.96
N LEU A 82 30.20 14.02 12.24
CA LEU A 82 30.69 15.10 11.38
C LEU A 82 32.21 15.29 11.44
N SER A 83 32.86 14.86 12.52
CA SER A 83 34.33 14.91 12.64
C SER A 83 35.05 13.89 11.75
N ASP A 84 34.41 12.75 11.45
CA ASP A 84 34.88 11.78 10.44
C ASP A 84 33.69 11.08 9.72
N PRO A 85 33.05 11.76 8.75
CA PRO A 85 31.90 11.21 8.03
C PRO A 85 32.24 9.98 7.20
N GLU A 86 33.48 9.84 6.73
CA GLU A 86 33.93 8.68 5.94
C GLU A 86 33.97 7.41 6.78
N GLN A 87 34.49 7.50 8.01
CA GLN A 87 34.46 6.39 8.97
C GLN A 87 33.03 5.99 9.31
N TYR A 88 32.15 6.96 9.58
CA TYR A 88 30.74 6.68 9.87
C TYR A 88 30.04 6.00 8.69
N ASN A 89 30.16 6.55 7.47
CA ASN A 89 29.55 5.98 6.27
C ASN A 89 30.07 4.55 6.02
N SER A 90 31.37 4.30 6.19
CA SER A 90 31.96 2.96 6.06
C SER A 90 31.43 1.98 7.11
N TYR A 91 31.20 2.45 8.35
CA TYR A 91 30.60 1.65 9.40
C TYR A 91 29.15 1.28 9.06
N VAL A 92 28.34 2.26 8.65
CA VAL A 92 26.93 2.03 8.29
C VAL A 92 26.84 1.08 7.09
N GLU A 93 27.65 1.27 6.05
CA GLU A 93 27.67 0.37 4.89
C GLU A 93 28.01 -1.07 5.29
N LYS A 94 28.90 -1.27 6.27
CA LYS A 94 29.30 -2.61 6.72
C LYS A 94 28.28 -3.29 7.64
N TYR A 95 27.63 -2.52 8.51
CA TYR A 95 26.86 -3.09 9.62
C TYR A 95 25.36 -2.81 9.57
N LEU A 96 24.87 -1.91 8.71
CA LEU A 96 23.43 -1.68 8.56
C LEU A 96 22.75 -2.95 8.05
N SER A 97 21.84 -3.46 8.87
CA SER A 97 21.04 -4.65 8.59
C SER A 97 20.27 -4.53 7.27
N TYR A 98 20.23 -5.60 6.49
CA TYR A 98 19.43 -5.68 5.26
C TYR A 98 17.94 -5.48 5.49
N TYR A 99 17.43 -5.76 6.70
CA TYR A 99 16.05 -5.46 7.09
C TYR A 99 15.73 -3.97 7.18
N ARG A 100 16.75 -3.10 7.11
CA ARG A 100 16.62 -1.63 7.07
C ARG A 100 17.09 -1.03 5.75
N ARG A 101 17.35 -1.87 4.74
CA ARG A 101 17.77 -1.44 3.41
C ARG A 101 16.62 -1.59 2.43
N GLU A 102 16.77 -0.90 1.32
CA GLU A 102 15.84 -0.96 0.19
C GLU A 102 16.56 -1.50 -1.03
N GLY A 103 15.86 -2.25 -1.87
CA GLY A 103 16.45 -2.80 -3.08
C GLY A 103 15.46 -3.53 -3.95
N LEU A 104 15.88 -3.81 -5.18
CA LEU A 104 15.04 -4.47 -6.18
C LEU A 104 15.51 -5.90 -6.42
N ILE A 105 14.58 -6.85 -6.39
CA ILE A 105 14.80 -8.23 -6.81
C ILE A 105 13.86 -8.56 -7.96
N LYS A 106 14.34 -9.27 -8.98
CA LYS A 106 13.49 -9.69 -10.09
C LYS A 106 12.42 -10.67 -9.59
N ARG A 107 11.15 -10.49 -9.95
CA ARG A 107 10.06 -11.35 -9.47
C ARG A 107 10.30 -12.82 -9.76
N SER A 108 10.78 -13.16 -10.95
CA SER A 108 11.10 -14.55 -11.33
C SER A 108 12.16 -15.21 -10.45
N ILE A 109 13.12 -14.44 -9.94
CA ILE A 109 14.09 -14.96 -8.98
C ILE A 109 13.42 -15.14 -7.62
N LEU A 110 12.68 -14.15 -7.15
CA LEU A 110 11.97 -14.22 -5.87
C LEU A 110 10.99 -15.40 -5.83
N ASN A 111 10.14 -15.55 -6.84
CA ASN A 111 9.14 -16.60 -6.94
C ASN A 111 9.77 -18.01 -7.02
N SER A 112 10.98 -18.13 -7.59
CA SER A 112 11.74 -19.39 -7.56
C SER A 112 12.25 -19.77 -6.16
N LEU A 113 12.37 -18.79 -5.26
CA LEU A 113 12.83 -18.95 -3.88
C LEU A 113 11.66 -19.09 -2.90
N ILE A 114 10.61 -18.29 -3.11
CA ILE A 114 9.36 -18.28 -2.34
C ILE A 114 8.21 -18.26 -3.36
N PRO A 115 7.60 -19.42 -3.67
CA PRO A 115 6.49 -19.47 -4.61
C PRO A 115 5.34 -18.56 -4.20
N ASP A 116 4.82 -17.77 -5.14
CA ASP A 116 3.62 -16.95 -4.96
C ASP A 116 2.39 -17.76 -5.38
N ASN A 117 1.60 -18.16 -4.38
CA ASN A 117 0.37 -18.94 -4.59
C ASN A 117 -0.89 -18.05 -4.63
N SER A 118 -0.74 -16.71 -4.66
CA SER A 118 -1.88 -15.78 -4.60
C SER A 118 -2.87 -15.94 -5.76
N TYR A 119 -2.43 -16.55 -6.87
CA TYR A 119 -3.25 -16.77 -8.06
C TYR A 119 -3.72 -18.22 -8.22
N GLU A 120 -3.62 -19.05 -7.17
CA GLU A 120 -4.09 -20.43 -7.21
C GLU A 120 -5.59 -20.48 -7.57
N GLY A 121 -5.93 -21.33 -8.55
CA GLY A 121 -7.29 -21.45 -9.08
C GLY A 121 -7.66 -20.48 -10.21
N ILE A 122 -6.77 -19.55 -10.59
CA ILE A 122 -6.98 -18.65 -11.74
C ILE A 122 -6.26 -19.20 -12.97
N ASP A 123 -6.94 -19.25 -14.12
CA ASP A 123 -6.29 -19.56 -15.41
C ASP A 123 -5.43 -18.37 -15.88
N LEU A 124 -4.19 -18.31 -15.38
CA LEU A 124 -3.25 -17.24 -15.72
C LEU A 124 -2.95 -17.15 -17.21
N GLN A 125 -2.97 -18.26 -17.95
CA GLN A 125 -2.74 -18.25 -19.39
C GLN A 125 -3.88 -17.56 -20.13
N LYS A 126 -5.13 -17.79 -19.70
CA LYS A 126 -6.29 -17.04 -20.21
C LYS A 126 -6.20 -15.56 -19.86
N VAL A 127 -5.86 -15.23 -18.61
CA VAL A 127 -5.70 -13.83 -18.18
C VAL A 127 -4.64 -13.12 -19.01
N ILE A 128 -3.45 -13.70 -19.17
CA ILE A 128 -2.37 -13.12 -19.97
C ILE A 128 -2.86 -12.87 -21.40
N ARG A 129 -3.55 -13.83 -22.04
CA ARG A 129 -4.11 -13.63 -23.38
C ARG A 129 -5.10 -12.46 -23.44
N ILE A 130 -5.98 -12.31 -22.44
CA ILE A 130 -6.93 -11.18 -22.38
C ILE A 130 -6.17 -9.84 -22.34
N TYR A 131 -5.17 -9.73 -21.47
CA TYR A 131 -4.37 -8.51 -21.32
C TYR A 131 -3.43 -8.23 -22.51
N GLU A 132 -2.98 -9.25 -23.24
CA GLU A 132 -2.15 -9.08 -24.45
C GLU A 132 -2.97 -8.71 -25.68
N THR A 133 -4.17 -9.30 -25.83
CA THR A 133 -5.00 -9.10 -27.01
C THR A 133 -5.76 -7.78 -26.96
N LEU A 134 -6.07 -7.27 -25.76
CA LEU A 134 -6.83 -6.03 -25.54
C LEU A 134 -8.06 -5.94 -26.46
N PRO A 135 -9.02 -6.87 -26.34
CA PRO A 135 -10.18 -6.88 -27.22
C PRO A 135 -10.96 -5.57 -27.10
N GLU A 136 -11.53 -5.13 -28.22
CA GLU A 136 -12.42 -3.97 -28.22
C GLU A 136 -13.52 -4.14 -27.17
N PRO A 137 -13.71 -3.18 -26.25
CA PRO A 137 -14.70 -3.27 -25.19
C PRO A 137 -16.11 -3.44 -25.75
N THR A 138 -16.94 -4.25 -25.09
CA THR A 138 -18.35 -4.38 -25.46
C THR A 138 -19.04 -3.02 -25.28
N GLN A 139 -19.58 -2.49 -26.38
CA GLN A 139 -20.23 -1.19 -26.42
C GLN A 139 -21.75 -1.29 -26.23
N PHE A 140 -22.31 -0.31 -25.53
CA PHE A 140 -23.74 -0.14 -25.30
C PHE A 140 -24.16 1.25 -25.75
N SER A 141 -25.19 1.34 -26.59
CA SER A 141 -25.77 2.63 -27.00
C SER A 141 -26.49 3.37 -25.87
N GLU A 142 -26.76 2.67 -24.78
CA GLU A 142 -27.45 3.18 -23.60
C GLU A 142 -26.95 2.44 -22.37
N MET A 143 -26.80 3.13 -21.24
CA MET A 143 -26.50 2.51 -19.94
C MET A 143 -27.55 2.87 -18.91
N THR A 144 -28.11 1.85 -18.26
CA THR A 144 -29.07 2.00 -17.17
C THR A 144 -28.51 1.39 -15.90
N LEU A 145 -29.05 1.79 -14.74
CA LEU A 145 -28.68 1.20 -13.45
C LEU A 145 -28.93 -0.31 -13.42
N ARG A 146 -30.04 -0.79 -13.99
CA ARG A 146 -30.32 -2.23 -14.10
C ARG A 146 -29.23 -2.97 -14.87
N ARG A 147 -28.79 -2.41 -16.00
CA ARG A 147 -27.71 -2.97 -16.80
C ARG A 147 -26.39 -2.97 -16.04
N TYR A 148 -26.06 -1.87 -15.37
CA TYR A 148 -24.88 -1.78 -14.53
C TYR A 148 -24.86 -2.85 -13.45
N MET A 149 -25.95 -2.99 -12.68
CA MET A 149 -26.08 -3.97 -11.60
C MET A 149 -25.92 -5.41 -12.10
N ARG A 150 -26.45 -5.73 -13.28
CA ARG A 150 -26.28 -7.05 -13.91
C ARG A 150 -24.81 -7.41 -14.12
N TYR A 151 -24.02 -6.50 -14.70
CA TYR A 151 -22.60 -6.75 -14.98
C TYR A 151 -21.72 -6.63 -13.74
N TRP A 152 -22.08 -5.72 -12.81
CA TRP A 152 -21.43 -5.65 -11.50
C TRP A 152 -21.59 -6.97 -10.74
N ARG A 153 -22.79 -7.58 -10.75
CA ARG A 153 -23.03 -8.88 -10.13
C ARG A 153 -22.13 -9.96 -10.70
N ILE A 154 -21.95 -10.03 -12.02
CA ILE A 154 -21.08 -11.03 -12.67
C ILE A 154 -19.65 -10.91 -12.14
N ALA A 155 -19.11 -9.69 -12.09
CA ALA A 155 -17.78 -9.46 -11.53
C ALA A 155 -17.72 -9.79 -10.02
N TYR A 156 -18.75 -9.41 -9.27
CA TYR A 156 -18.84 -9.66 -7.83
C TYR A 156 -18.90 -11.17 -7.50
N GLU A 157 -19.72 -11.93 -8.21
CA GLU A 157 -19.84 -13.39 -8.05
C GLU A 157 -18.57 -14.13 -8.48
N ALA A 158 -17.83 -13.61 -9.46
CA ALA A 158 -16.53 -14.16 -9.82
C ALA A 158 -15.49 -14.03 -8.69
N VAL A 159 -15.61 -12.99 -7.86
CA VAL A 159 -14.72 -12.75 -6.72
C VAL A 159 -15.19 -13.47 -5.45
N TYR A 160 -16.48 -13.35 -5.11
CA TYR A 160 -17.04 -13.77 -3.81
C TYR A 160 -17.89 -15.04 -3.89
N GLY A 161 -18.02 -15.65 -5.06
CA GLY A 161 -18.89 -16.80 -5.31
C GLY A 161 -20.35 -16.42 -5.57
N GLU A 162 -21.14 -17.41 -5.99
CA GLU A 162 -22.55 -17.26 -6.35
C GLU A 162 -23.38 -16.64 -5.20
N GLN A 163 -24.22 -15.67 -5.55
CA GLN A 163 -25.07 -14.96 -4.58
C GLN A 163 -26.55 -15.31 -4.79
N SER A 164 -27.29 -15.41 -3.69
CA SER A 164 -28.75 -15.56 -3.73
C SER A 164 -29.44 -14.23 -3.99
N GLY A 165 -30.55 -14.26 -4.76
CA GLY A 165 -31.38 -13.08 -5.01
C GLY A 165 -31.24 -12.52 -6.42
N ASP A 166 -31.93 -11.42 -6.68
CA ASP A 166 -31.84 -10.69 -7.96
C ASP A 166 -30.65 -9.72 -8.01
N ASP A 167 -30.42 -9.09 -9.16
CA ASP A 167 -29.30 -8.15 -9.34
C ASP A 167 -29.35 -6.96 -8.37
N ILE A 168 -30.56 -6.54 -7.95
CA ILE A 168 -30.77 -5.42 -7.03
C ILE A 168 -30.39 -5.83 -5.62
N GLU A 169 -30.79 -7.03 -5.19
CA GLU A 169 -30.47 -7.58 -3.87
C GLU A 169 -28.97 -7.79 -3.72
N VAL A 170 -28.31 -8.39 -4.73
CA VAL A 170 -26.87 -8.61 -4.73
C VAL A 170 -26.09 -7.30 -4.76
N PHE A 171 -26.56 -6.30 -5.53
CA PHE A 171 -25.93 -4.99 -5.58
C PHE A 171 -25.95 -4.24 -4.24
N ARG A 172 -26.76 -4.64 -3.25
CA ARG A 172 -26.71 -4.07 -1.88
C ARG A 172 -25.38 -4.32 -1.17
N HIS A 173 -24.58 -5.28 -1.63
CA HIS A 173 -23.21 -5.46 -1.16
C HIS A 173 -22.25 -4.37 -1.66
N SER A 174 -22.61 -3.65 -2.72
CA SER A 174 -21.90 -2.43 -3.12
C SER A 174 -22.08 -1.35 -2.04
N SER A 175 -21.04 -0.53 -1.85
CA SER A 175 -21.07 0.65 -0.98
C SER A 175 -22.21 1.63 -1.30
N LYS A 176 -22.83 1.52 -2.49
CA LYS A 176 -23.90 2.39 -2.99
C LYS A 176 -25.20 1.66 -3.32
N GLY A 177 -25.28 0.36 -3.05
CA GLY A 177 -26.52 -0.40 -3.27
C GLY A 177 -27.70 0.05 -2.39
N PHE A 178 -27.47 0.77 -1.29
CA PHE A 178 -28.54 1.26 -0.41
C PHE A 178 -29.26 2.52 -0.94
N GLY A 179 -28.64 3.30 -1.84
CA GLY A 179 -29.20 4.56 -2.37
C GLY A 179 -30.04 4.41 -3.65
N ILE A 180 -30.16 3.20 -4.19
CA ILE A 180 -30.71 2.97 -5.54
C ILE A 180 -32.23 3.24 -5.66
N LYS A 181 -32.97 3.30 -4.55
CA LYS A 181 -34.44 3.46 -4.56
C LYS A 181 -34.91 4.82 -5.07
N GLU A 182 -34.02 5.81 -5.12
CA GLU A 182 -34.31 7.18 -5.56
C GLU A 182 -34.20 7.37 -7.08
N TYR A 183 -33.83 6.32 -7.80
CA TYR A 183 -33.57 6.35 -9.23
C TYR A 183 -34.51 5.40 -9.97
N ASN A 184 -34.94 5.82 -11.15
CA ASN A 184 -35.52 4.93 -12.15
C ASN A 184 -34.41 4.06 -12.74
N LEU A 185 -34.42 2.77 -12.40
CA LEU A 185 -33.37 1.81 -12.76
C LEU A 185 -33.22 1.59 -14.27
N ASP A 186 -34.23 1.96 -15.04
CA ASP A 186 -34.32 1.78 -16.48
C ASP A 186 -34.14 3.09 -17.27
N SER A 187 -33.80 4.20 -16.60
CA SER A 187 -33.52 5.49 -17.23
C SER A 187 -32.02 5.77 -17.30
N GLU A 188 -31.52 6.10 -18.50
CA GLU A 188 -30.13 6.53 -18.67
C GLU A 188 -29.84 7.87 -17.97
N ASP A 189 -30.80 8.80 -17.93
CA ASP A 189 -30.60 10.09 -17.25
C ASP A 189 -30.43 9.91 -15.75
N ASP A 190 -31.22 9.03 -15.13
CA ASP A 190 -31.04 8.67 -13.73
C ASP A 190 -29.75 7.87 -13.50
N PHE A 191 -29.30 7.05 -14.45
CA PHE A 191 -27.98 6.42 -14.40
C PHE A 191 -26.84 7.45 -14.42
N LYS A 192 -26.91 8.46 -15.31
CA LYS A 192 -25.92 9.56 -15.37
C LYS A 192 -25.91 10.34 -14.06
N ARG A 193 -27.08 10.62 -13.47
CA ARG A 193 -27.20 11.27 -12.15
C ARG A 193 -26.53 10.42 -11.07
N TRP A 194 -26.93 9.14 -10.95
CA TRP A 194 -26.35 8.20 -9.99
C TRP A 194 -24.82 8.13 -10.11
N LYS A 195 -24.29 8.02 -11.34
CA LYS A 195 -22.85 8.00 -11.62
C LYS A 195 -22.15 9.20 -10.99
N VAL A 196 -22.68 10.42 -11.18
CA VAL A 196 -22.11 11.64 -10.58
C VAL A 196 -22.21 11.61 -9.05
N ASP A 197 -23.35 11.21 -8.51
CA ASP A 197 -23.61 11.17 -7.06
C ASP A 197 -22.65 10.23 -6.32
N VAL A 198 -22.29 9.10 -6.94
CA VAL A 198 -21.45 8.07 -6.30
C VAL A 198 -19.96 8.20 -6.58
N MET A 199 -19.56 8.95 -7.62
CA MET A 199 -18.17 9.12 -8.03
C MET A 199 -17.22 9.51 -6.88
N PRO A 200 -17.57 10.42 -5.95
CA PRO A 200 -16.67 10.80 -4.85
C PRO A 200 -16.46 9.71 -3.78
N PHE A 201 -17.16 8.58 -3.87
CA PHE A 201 -17.34 7.67 -2.73
C PHE A 201 -17.19 6.18 -3.09
N HIS A 202 -16.23 5.80 -3.94
CA HIS A 202 -15.97 4.37 -4.22
C HIS A 202 -17.21 3.64 -4.79
N GLY A 203 -17.97 4.34 -5.63
CA GLY A 203 -19.28 3.90 -6.10
C GLY A 203 -19.28 2.82 -7.17
N TYR A 204 -18.12 2.51 -7.74
CA TYR A 204 -17.97 1.57 -8.84
C TYR A 204 -17.25 0.28 -8.43
N ASP A 205 -17.06 0.10 -7.13
CA ASP A 205 -16.14 -0.87 -6.60
C ASP A 205 -16.80 -2.25 -6.57
N VAL A 206 -16.15 -3.23 -7.16
CA VAL A 206 -16.46 -4.66 -6.98
C VAL A 206 -15.83 -5.13 -5.68
N VAL A 207 -14.58 -4.73 -5.45
CA VAL A 207 -13.87 -4.87 -4.17
C VAL A 207 -13.61 -3.49 -3.61
N TYR A 208 -14.12 -3.24 -2.40
CA TYR A 208 -14.12 -1.91 -1.78
C TYR A 208 -12.74 -1.24 -1.81
N ALA A 209 -12.68 -0.09 -2.49
CA ALA A 209 -11.52 0.76 -2.72
C ALA A 209 -10.34 0.09 -3.44
N ARG A 210 -10.55 -1.01 -4.18
CA ARG A 210 -9.46 -1.82 -4.77
C ARG A 210 -9.67 -2.24 -6.22
N VAL A 211 -10.85 -2.78 -6.55
CA VAL A 211 -11.17 -3.26 -7.89
C VAL A 211 -12.40 -2.51 -8.36
N HIS A 212 -12.26 -1.77 -9.45
CA HIS A 212 -13.29 -0.87 -9.95
C HIS A 212 -13.87 -1.38 -11.25
N LEU A 213 -15.19 -1.43 -11.37
CA LEU A 213 -15.92 -1.64 -12.62
C LEU A 213 -16.58 -0.32 -13.02
N SER A 214 -15.81 0.54 -13.67
CA SER A 214 -16.21 1.91 -13.98
C SER A 214 -16.97 1.97 -15.31
N PRO A 215 -18.16 2.60 -15.35
CA PRO A 215 -18.84 2.88 -16.61
C PRO A 215 -18.23 4.13 -17.27
N VAL A 216 -17.81 3.99 -18.52
CA VAL A 216 -17.21 5.07 -19.34
C VAL A 216 -18.11 5.34 -20.54
N ASN A 217 -18.30 6.60 -20.92
CA ASN A 217 -18.97 6.98 -22.16
C ASN A 217 -17.98 7.66 -23.10
N ASN A 218 -17.70 7.02 -24.23
CA ASN A 218 -16.85 7.56 -25.29
C ASN A 218 -17.67 7.68 -26.57
N ASN A 219 -17.76 8.88 -27.13
CA ASN A 219 -18.45 9.16 -28.40
C ASN A 219 -19.90 8.65 -28.45
N GLY A 220 -20.63 8.69 -27.33
CA GLY A 220 -22.03 8.28 -27.26
C GLY A 220 -22.24 6.78 -27.01
N TYR A 221 -21.17 5.99 -26.88
CA TYR A 221 -21.24 4.59 -26.49
C TYR A 221 -20.68 4.40 -25.09
N TRP A 222 -21.38 3.60 -24.30
CA TRP A 222 -20.93 3.16 -22.99
C TRP A 222 -20.16 1.86 -23.08
N HIS A 223 -19.15 1.71 -22.24
CA HIS A 223 -18.46 0.45 -21.99
C HIS A 223 -17.96 0.43 -20.55
N PHE A 224 -17.41 -0.71 -20.13
CA PHE A 224 -16.81 -0.85 -18.81
C PHE A 224 -15.30 -0.77 -18.88
N TYR A 225 -14.73 -0.08 -17.90
CA TYR A 225 -13.31 -0.04 -17.61
C TYR A 225 -13.06 -0.74 -16.26
N VAL A 226 -12.23 -1.77 -16.28
CA VAL A 226 -11.82 -2.52 -15.08
C VAL A 226 -10.38 -2.14 -14.74
N SER A 227 -10.18 -1.67 -13.51
CA SER A 227 -8.86 -1.30 -13.03
C SER A 227 -8.61 -1.74 -11.59
N THR A 228 -7.33 -1.91 -11.29
CA THR A 228 -6.85 -2.00 -9.92
C THR A 228 -5.52 -1.29 -9.77
N ASN A 229 -5.44 -0.42 -8.77
CA ASN A 229 -4.19 0.21 -8.40
C ASN A 229 -3.43 -0.59 -7.32
N SER A 230 -3.85 -1.84 -7.02
CA SER A 230 -3.32 -2.62 -5.90
C SER A 230 -2.91 -4.01 -6.32
N TYR A 231 -1.65 -4.36 -6.04
CA TYR A 231 -1.18 -5.73 -6.26
C TYR A 231 -1.70 -6.71 -5.20
N TRP A 232 -2.07 -6.24 -3.99
CA TRP A 232 -2.65 -7.10 -2.95
C TRP A 232 -4.02 -7.68 -3.28
N ASN A 233 -4.75 -7.04 -4.19
CA ASN A 233 -6.07 -7.49 -4.66
C ASN A 233 -6.03 -7.78 -6.15
N LEU A 234 -4.84 -8.10 -6.69
CA LEU A 234 -4.70 -8.38 -8.10
C LEU A 234 -5.50 -9.64 -8.45
N ASP A 235 -5.45 -10.69 -7.63
CA ASP A 235 -6.22 -11.92 -7.83
C ASP A 235 -7.73 -11.66 -7.95
N ASP A 236 -8.30 -10.79 -7.11
CA ASP A 236 -9.70 -10.37 -7.21
C ASP A 236 -10.00 -9.63 -8.53
N CYS A 237 -9.09 -8.74 -8.95
CA CYS A 237 -9.20 -8.06 -10.24
C CYS A 237 -9.20 -9.07 -11.40
N LEU A 238 -8.27 -10.03 -11.37
CA LEU A 238 -8.17 -11.07 -12.40
C LEU A 238 -9.42 -11.95 -12.44
N LYS A 239 -9.95 -12.35 -11.28
CA LYS A 239 -11.22 -13.10 -11.18
C LYS A 239 -12.37 -12.32 -11.80
N ALA A 240 -12.51 -11.02 -11.49
CA ALA A 240 -13.54 -10.16 -12.07
C ALA A 240 -13.43 -10.06 -13.61
N VAL A 241 -12.22 -9.84 -14.13
CA VAL A 241 -11.95 -9.79 -15.58
C VAL A 241 -12.30 -11.12 -16.26
N VAL A 242 -11.89 -12.25 -15.67
CA VAL A 242 -12.20 -13.59 -16.20
C VAL A 242 -13.69 -13.86 -16.18
N GLY A 243 -14.38 -13.54 -15.09
CA GLY A 243 -15.84 -13.73 -14.96
C GLY A 243 -16.63 -12.93 -15.99
N LEU A 244 -16.24 -11.68 -16.24
CA LEU A 244 -16.85 -10.86 -17.30
C LEU A 244 -16.59 -11.44 -18.69
N SER A 245 -15.36 -11.88 -18.96
CA SER A 245 -14.99 -12.54 -20.21
C SER A 245 -15.79 -13.83 -20.44
N ASP A 246 -15.98 -14.65 -19.41
CA ASP A 246 -16.79 -15.88 -19.47
C ASP A 246 -18.28 -15.61 -19.69
N ALA A 247 -18.77 -14.46 -19.22
CA ALA A 247 -20.11 -13.98 -19.54
C ALA A 247 -20.24 -13.36 -20.94
N GLY A 248 -19.16 -13.37 -21.74
CA GLY A 248 -19.15 -12.85 -23.11
C GLY A 248 -18.99 -11.34 -23.21
N ILE A 249 -18.46 -10.67 -22.17
CA ILE A 249 -18.25 -9.23 -22.14
C ILE A 249 -16.75 -8.92 -22.17
N SER A 250 -16.35 -8.11 -23.13
CA SER A 250 -15.02 -7.50 -23.19
C SER A 250 -15.04 -6.14 -22.49
N VAL A 251 -13.98 -5.80 -21.78
CA VAL A 251 -13.85 -4.55 -21.02
C VAL A 251 -12.55 -3.84 -21.38
N GLU A 252 -12.53 -2.52 -21.21
CA GLU A 252 -11.27 -1.77 -21.20
C GLU A 252 -10.50 -2.12 -19.92
N LEU A 253 -9.19 -2.35 -20.02
CA LEU A 253 -8.36 -2.81 -18.90
C LEU A 253 -7.38 -1.71 -18.47
N GLY A 254 -7.32 -1.48 -17.15
CA GLY A 254 -6.34 -0.63 -16.50
C GLY A 254 -5.01 -1.34 -16.24
N GLU A 255 -3.98 -0.54 -15.96
CA GLU A 255 -2.66 -0.99 -15.47
C GLU A 255 -2.04 -2.15 -16.28
N VAL A 256 -2.34 -2.23 -17.59
CA VAL A 256 -2.04 -3.38 -18.45
C VAL A 256 -0.55 -3.75 -18.40
N SER A 257 0.33 -2.77 -18.56
CA SER A 257 1.79 -3.00 -18.54
C SER A 257 2.27 -3.55 -17.20
N HIS A 258 1.79 -2.99 -16.08
CA HIS A 258 2.14 -3.45 -14.73
C HIS A 258 1.64 -4.87 -14.48
N ILE A 259 0.37 -5.15 -14.78
CA ILE A 259 -0.23 -6.47 -14.57
C ILE A 259 0.46 -7.52 -15.44
N LEU A 260 0.71 -7.23 -16.73
CA LEU A 260 1.48 -8.14 -17.59
C LEU A 260 2.91 -8.35 -17.07
N GLY A 261 3.53 -7.31 -16.52
CA GLY A 261 4.86 -7.40 -15.90
C GLY A 261 4.88 -8.39 -14.73
N ILE A 262 3.89 -8.30 -13.84
CA ILE A 262 3.71 -9.20 -12.69
C ILE A 262 3.44 -10.64 -13.17
N LEU A 263 2.46 -10.82 -14.06
CA LEU A 263 2.01 -12.13 -14.52
C LEU A 263 3.09 -12.89 -15.32
N LYS A 264 3.96 -12.16 -16.01
CA LYS A 264 5.10 -12.73 -16.76
C LYS A 264 6.40 -12.73 -15.97
N GLU A 265 6.37 -12.26 -14.71
CA GLU A 265 7.52 -12.14 -13.82
C GLU A 265 8.72 -11.38 -14.43
N THR A 266 8.40 -10.41 -15.30
CA THR A 266 9.39 -9.53 -15.94
C THR A 266 9.65 -8.27 -15.12
N ASP A 267 8.79 -7.97 -14.17
CA ASP A 267 8.90 -6.85 -13.24
C ASP A 267 9.86 -7.13 -12.07
N TYR A 268 10.00 -6.12 -11.21
CA TYR A 268 10.73 -6.21 -9.95
C TYR A 268 9.78 -6.16 -8.75
N VAL A 269 10.21 -6.85 -7.68
CA VAL A 269 9.69 -6.66 -6.34
C VAL A 269 10.68 -5.78 -5.57
N GLU A 270 10.17 -4.72 -4.98
CA GLU A 270 10.97 -3.88 -4.09
C GLU A 270 10.93 -4.44 -2.66
N ILE A 271 12.11 -4.71 -2.12
CA ILE A 271 12.30 -4.99 -0.71
C ILE A 271 12.44 -3.64 0.00
N THR A 272 11.53 -3.31 0.91
CA THR A 272 11.56 -2.07 1.70
C THR A 272 11.02 -2.28 3.11
N THR A 273 11.39 -1.39 4.02
CA THR A 273 10.89 -1.34 5.40
C THR A 273 9.42 -0.95 5.48
N TYR A 274 8.92 -0.19 4.51
CA TYR A 274 7.57 0.37 4.49
C TYR A 274 6.78 -0.10 3.26
N ALA A 275 6.69 -1.41 3.08
CA ALA A 275 5.97 -2.00 1.96
C ALA A 275 4.52 -1.48 1.89
N TYR A 276 4.22 -0.83 0.78
CA TYR A 276 2.93 -0.26 0.43
C TYR A 276 2.20 -1.18 -0.53
N ARG A 277 0.87 -1.20 -0.48
CA ARG A 277 0.01 -2.18 -1.19
C ARG A 277 -0.42 -1.79 -2.60
N TYR A 278 -0.06 -0.59 -3.04
CA TYR A 278 -0.45 -0.07 -4.34
C TYR A 278 0.65 -0.32 -5.37
N MET A 279 0.29 -0.42 -6.63
CA MET A 279 1.27 -0.50 -7.73
C MET A 279 2.17 0.73 -7.68
N GLN A 280 3.47 0.52 -7.90
CA GLN A 280 4.49 1.55 -7.81
C GLN A 280 4.93 1.98 -9.21
N GLY A 281 6.07 2.67 -9.33
CA GLY A 281 6.63 3.12 -10.60
C GLY A 281 6.74 2.01 -11.65
N ASP A 282 7.01 2.42 -12.89
CA ASP A 282 6.75 1.62 -14.11
C ASP A 282 7.24 0.15 -14.11
N ASP A 283 8.36 -0.16 -13.43
CA ASP A 283 8.93 -1.51 -13.39
C ASP A 283 8.75 -2.26 -12.05
N ILE A 284 8.06 -1.69 -11.07
CA ILE A 284 7.86 -2.26 -9.73
C ILE A 284 6.40 -2.70 -9.57
N GLY A 285 6.15 -4.01 -9.68
CA GLY A 285 4.80 -4.54 -9.56
C GLY A 285 4.33 -4.75 -8.12
N SER A 286 5.25 -4.90 -7.16
CA SER A 286 4.89 -4.99 -5.73
C SER A 286 6.04 -4.61 -4.80
N GLN A 287 5.69 -4.30 -3.55
CA GLN A 287 6.66 -4.11 -2.47
C GLN A 287 6.50 -5.22 -1.42
N MET A 288 7.58 -5.56 -0.73
CA MET A 288 7.54 -6.46 0.43
C MET A 288 8.58 -6.07 1.45
N LYS A 289 8.37 -6.49 2.70
CA LYS A 289 9.46 -6.51 3.69
C LYS A 289 10.36 -7.70 3.42
N LEU A 290 11.65 -7.58 3.74
CA LEU A 290 12.54 -8.74 3.76
C LEU A 290 11.96 -9.77 4.77
N PRO A 291 11.65 -11.00 4.36
CA PRO A 291 11.09 -12.00 5.28
C PRO A 291 12.10 -12.35 6.37
N TYR A 292 11.62 -12.91 7.47
CA TYR A 292 12.49 -13.39 8.53
C TYR A 292 12.99 -14.81 8.26
N SER A 293 14.16 -15.14 8.81
CA SER A 293 14.79 -16.44 8.57
C SER A 293 14.05 -17.63 9.18
N ASP A 294 13.17 -17.40 10.15
CA ASP A 294 12.27 -18.40 10.73
C ASP A 294 11.02 -18.64 9.86
N GLU A 295 10.64 -17.68 9.00
CA GLU A 295 9.52 -17.83 8.06
C GLU A 295 9.90 -18.70 6.86
N ILE A 296 11.10 -18.48 6.29
CA ILE A 296 11.49 -19.09 5.02
C ILE A 296 12.84 -19.84 5.05
N GLY A 297 13.52 -19.85 6.19
CA GLY A 297 14.84 -20.46 6.35
C GLY A 297 16.02 -19.53 6.03
N LYS A 298 17.11 -19.68 6.79
CA LYS A 298 18.32 -18.83 6.68
C LYS A 298 18.97 -18.87 5.30
N ASP A 299 18.97 -20.01 4.63
CA ASP A 299 19.63 -20.14 3.32
C ASP A 299 18.84 -19.48 2.20
N VAL A 300 17.51 -19.46 2.29
CA VAL A 300 16.66 -18.73 1.35
C VAL A 300 16.86 -17.22 1.52
N ILE A 301 16.90 -16.72 2.75
CA ILE A 301 17.19 -15.30 3.03
C ILE A 301 18.53 -14.86 2.45
N LYS A 302 19.59 -15.66 2.61
CA LYS A 302 20.90 -15.36 2.01
C LYS A 302 20.81 -15.25 0.48
N LYS A 303 20.03 -16.12 -0.17
CA LYS A 303 19.83 -16.09 -1.63
C LYS A 303 19.06 -14.85 -2.07
N ILE A 304 18.02 -14.45 -1.32
CA ILE A 304 17.29 -13.20 -1.60
C ILE A 304 18.27 -12.03 -1.51
N ILE A 305 18.98 -11.89 -0.38
CA ILE A 305 19.95 -10.80 -0.17
C ILE A 305 21.00 -10.74 -1.29
N ALA A 306 21.51 -11.89 -1.72
CA ALA A 306 22.52 -11.95 -2.78
C ALA A 306 21.99 -11.60 -4.18
N ASN A 307 20.70 -11.78 -4.44
CA ASN A 307 20.06 -11.49 -5.73
C ASN A 307 19.33 -10.13 -5.75
N THR A 308 19.22 -9.45 -4.62
CA THR A 308 18.68 -8.11 -4.53
C THR A 308 19.74 -7.07 -4.92
N LYS A 309 19.40 -6.19 -5.86
CA LYS A 309 20.15 -4.98 -6.14
C LYS A 309 19.79 -3.93 -5.09
N TRP A 310 20.60 -3.84 -4.04
CA TRP A 310 20.41 -2.90 -2.95
C TRP A 310 20.71 -1.45 -3.37
N ASN A 311 19.88 -0.53 -2.93
CA ASN A 311 20.11 0.90 -3.07
C ASN A 311 21.36 1.31 -2.29
N ARG A 312 22.05 2.34 -2.78
CA ARG A 312 23.16 2.93 -2.03
C ARG A 312 22.59 3.62 -0.79
N ILE A 313 23.25 3.40 0.34
CA ILE A 313 22.92 4.13 1.57
C ILE A 313 23.28 5.59 1.37
N GLU A 314 22.36 6.48 1.74
CA GLU A 314 22.62 7.92 1.71
C GLU A 314 23.80 8.25 2.61
N ARG A 315 24.77 8.98 2.05
CA ARG A 315 26.00 9.31 2.76
C ARG A 315 25.77 10.54 3.60
N VAL A 316 26.20 10.48 4.86
CA VAL A 316 26.29 11.69 5.69
C VAL A 316 27.46 12.54 5.24
N SER A 317 27.22 13.84 5.07
CA SER A 317 28.23 14.86 4.84
C SER A 317 27.89 16.14 5.62
N PRO A 318 28.88 16.97 5.99
CA PRO A 318 28.61 18.31 6.50
C PRO A 318 27.77 19.11 5.49
N LEU A 319 26.87 19.95 6.00
CA LEU A 319 26.18 20.94 5.18
C LEU A 319 27.24 21.97 4.73
N VAL A 320 27.34 22.18 3.40
CA VAL A 320 28.24 23.16 2.79
C VAL A 320 27.62 24.55 2.83
#